data_AF-A0A8J3K1A9-F1
#
_entry.id   AF-A0A8J3K1A9-F1
#
_cell.length_a   1.000
_cell.length_b   1.000
_cell.length_c   1.000
_cell.angle_alpha   90.00
_cell.angle_beta   90.00
_cell.angle_gamma   90.00
#
_symmetry.space_group_name_H-M   'P 1'
#
loop_
_entity.id
_entity.type
_entity.pdbx_description
1 polymer ?
#
loop_
_entity_poly.entity_id
_entity_poly.type
_entity_poly.pdbx_seq_one_letter_code
_entity_poly.pdbx_strand_id
1 'polypeptide(L)'
;MITGTDLRAARRSADLTLEDVARVGGVSAGHLSRIESRARPVTPATIALYERVTGGLIEASGEDLPAPSVDPMHRKEALRLAGATLAASFGMTQTARDSDDAAACAQWLAWELWHRGLPWVHESEVPAELAAGAGRLVQTLQVIRSADGGLRFPHPGLVDFHIACRVYGGIATGSRNLLATAQTSHATDQVIRQFVEQDPQSTRSLAAWMASGDNAVLRVNAAGILAKVPSAAIADSVIRALRADSASRHLYLTAVAHRVLGVPWAQALALTSGSESVAAGPHAFTAQLADELRNPRDAAARWCSAVLLHDLGLTDHQSVKAAVAHALHTESARENLRTMAALLAGVNPVTT
;
A
#
# COMPACT_ATOMS: atom_id res chain seq x y z
N MET A 1 16.50 17.60 1.84
CA MET A 1 17.10 16.30 1.48
C MET A 1 17.28 16.27 -0.03
N ILE A 2 18.42 15.82 -0.57
CA ILE A 2 18.64 15.81 -2.04
C ILE A 2 17.70 14.77 -2.69
N THR A 3 16.95 15.22 -3.68
CA THR A 3 15.94 14.46 -4.41
C THR A 3 16.38 14.13 -5.83
N GLY A 4 15.66 13.22 -6.52
CA GLY A 4 15.93 12.93 -7.93
C GLY A 4 15.80 14.15 -8.85
N THR A 5 14.96 15.11 -8.46
CA THR A 5 14.78 16.40 -9.13
C THR A 5 16.02 17.29 -9.01
N ASP A 6 16.67 17.31 -7.85
CA ASP A 6 17.93 18.04 -7.63
C ASP A 6 19.05 17.46 -8.49
N LEU A 7 19.17 16.13 -8.54
CA LEU A 7 20.16 15.44 -9.38
C LEU A 7 19.95 15.74 -10.87
N ARG A 8 18.69 15.76 -11.33
CA ARG A 8 18.35 16.11 -12.71
C ARG A 8 18.71 17.57 -13.02
N ALA A 9 18.42 18.49 -12.10
CA ALA A 9 18.75 19.90 -12.26
C ALA A 9 20.27 20.10 -12.36
N ALA A 10 21.04 19.51 -11.45
CA ALA A 10 22.51 19.56 -11.44
C ALA A 10 23.13 18.95 -12.72
N ARG A 11 22.58 17.84 -13.21
CA ARG A 11 23.03 17.23 -14.47
C ARG A 11 22.76 18.14 -15.68
N ARG A 12 21.57 18.75 -15.74
CA ARG A 12 21.18 19.64 -16.84
C ARG A 12 21.95 20.95 -16.82
N SER A 13 22.24 21.51 -15.64
CA SER A 13 23.06 22.72 -15.54
C SER A 13 24.52 22.48 -15.97
N ALA A 14 25.01 21.25 -15.83
CA ALA A 14 26.31 20.82 -16.35
C ALA A 14 26.30 20.42 -17.84
N ASP A 15 25.16 20.54 -18.54
CA ASP A 15 24.97 20.12 -19.94
C ASP A 15 25.29 18.64 -20.21
N LEU A 16 24.94 17.77 -19.26
CA LEU A 16 25.22 16.33 -19.34
C LEU A 16 23.97 15.52 -19.66
N THR A 17 24.14 14.44 -20.43
CA THR A 17 23.08 13.45 -20.66
C THR A 17 23.07 12.39 -19.55
N LEU A 18 21.98 11.62 -19.44
CA LEU A 18 21.95 10.45 -18.54
C LEU A 18 22.99 9.39 -18.95
N GLU A 19 23.33 9.29 -20.23
CA GLU A 19 24.34 8.37 -20.74
C GLU A 19 25.74 8.75 -20.28
N ASP A 20 26.03 10.04 -20.15
CA ASP A 20 27.31 10.53 -19.62
C ASP A 20 27.51 10.15 -18.16
N VAL A 21 26.49 10.38 -17.33
CA VAL A 21 26.52 9.98 -15.91
C VAL A 21 26.59 8.46 -15.76
N ALA A 22 25.82 7.73 -16.57
CA ALA A 22 25.78 6.26 -16.58
C ALA A 22 27.16 5.66 -16.89
N ARG A 23 27.84 6.19 -17.91
CA ARG A 23 29.17 5.78 -18.35
C ARG A 23 30.23 5.97 -17.27
N VAL A 24 30.19 7.07 -16.52
CA VAL A 24 31.12 7.32 -15.40
C VAL A 24 30.81 6.43 -14.19
N GLY A 25 29.53 6.18 -13.91
CA GLY A 25 29.09 5.41 -12.75
C GLY A 25 29.10 3.89 -12.93
N GLY A 26 29.30 3.38 -14.15
CA GLY A 26 29.16 1.96 -14.44
C GLY A 26 27.73 1.43 -14.21
N VAL A 27 26.73 2.30 -14.37
CA VAL A 27 25.30 1.99 -14.19
C VAL A 27 24.53 2.30 -15.46
N SER A 28 23.32 1.76 -15.63
CA SER A 28 22.52 2.04 -16.84
C SER A 28 21.80 3.39 -16.76
N ALA A 29 21.63 4.06 -17.91
CA ALA A 29 20.85 5.30 -18.01
C ALA A 29 19.40 5.11 -17.51
N GLY A 30 18.81 3.92 -17.73
CA GLY A 30 17.49 3.58 -17.20
C GLY A 30 17.44 3.40 -15.67
N HIS A 31 18.55 3.04 -15.02
CA HIS A 31 18.64 3.07 -13.56
C HIS A 31 18.63 4.51 -13.05
N LEU A 32 19.45 5.38 -13.64
CA LEU A 32 19.54 6.80 -13.28
C LEU A 32 18.24 7.55 -13.56
N SER A 33 17.58 7.27 -14.70
CA SER A 33 16.28 7.86 -15.05
C SER A 33 15.22 7.60 -13.99
N ARG A 34 15.19 6.38 -13.42
CA ARG A 34 14.24 6.01 -12.36
C ARG A 34 14.55 6.72 -11.04
N ILE A 35 15.81 7.03 -10.77
CA ILE A 35 16.18 7.85 -9.61
C ILE A 35 15.73 9.29 -9.84
N GLU A 36 16.02 9.89 -11.00
CA GLU A 36 15.60 11.26 -11.30
C GLU A 36 14.06 11.43 -11.33
N SER A 37 13.33 10.39 -11.72
CA SER A 37 11.87 10.39 -11.75
C SER A 37 11.22 10.00 -10.41
N ARG A 38 12.01 9.88 -9.33
CA ARG A 38 11.57 9.46 -7.99
C ARG A 38 10.96 8.04 -7.91
N ALA A 39 11.14 7.21 -8.95
CA ALA A 39 10.75 5.81 -8.93
C ALA A 39 11.74 4.94 -8.14
N ARG A 40 12.95 5.46 -7.87
CA ARG A 40 13.92 4.88 -6.95
C ARG A 40 14.46 5.94 -6.00
N PRO A 41 14.76 5.58 -4.74
CA PRO A 41 15.31 6.53 -3.77
C PRO A 41 16.70 6.98 -4.18
N VAL A 42 17.01 8.24 -3.88
CA VAL A 42 18.38 8.77 -3.98
C VAL A 42 19.19 8.21 -2.82
N THR A 43 20.34 7.59 -3.13
CA THR A 43 21.27 7.08 -2.12
C THR A 43 22.51 7.98 -2.02
N PRO A 44 23.26 7.96 -0.91
CA PRO A 44 24.54 8.67 -0.81
C PRO A 44 25.52 8.33 -1.94
N ALA A 45 25.55 7.07 -2.37
CA ALA A 45 26.36 6.64 -3.52
C ALA A 45 25.93 7.30 -4.83
N THR A 46 24.63 7.55 -5.01
CA THR A 46 24.13 8.24 -6.20
C THR A 46 24.49 9.72 -6.15
N ILE A 47 24.36 10.38 -4.99
CA ILE A 47 24.76 11.78 -4.81
C ILE A 47 26.25 11.95 -5.14
N ALA A 48 27.12 11.11 -4.56
CA ALA A 48 28.55 11.13 -4.82
C ALA A 48 28.93 10.83 -6.28
N LEU A 49 28.10 10.06 -7.00
CA LEU A 49 28.27 9.86 -8.44
C LEU A 49 27.96 11.14 -9.20
N TYR A 50 26.82 11.78 -8.95
CA TYR A 50 26.44 13.01 -9.65
C TYR A 50 27.41 14.14 -9.34
N GLU A 51 27.79 14.37 -8.08
CA GLU A 51 28.73 15.43 -7.69
C GLU A 51 30.09 15.28 -8.39
N ARG A 52 30.56 14.04 -8.54
CA ARG A 52 31.80 13.73 -9.27
C ARG A 52 31.69 14.07 -10.76
N VAL A 53 30.52 13.85 -11.35
CA VAL A 53 30.27 14.04 -12.78
C VAL A 53 29.96 15.50 -13.11
N THR A 54 29.24 16.21 -12.24
CA THR A 54 28.90 17.63 -12.40
C THR A 54 30.00 18.58 -11.93
N GLY A 55 30.98 18.08 -11.18
CA GLY A 55 32.12 18.87 -10.70
C GLY A 55 31.78 19.84 -9.57
N GLY A 56 30.68 19.61 -8.84
CA GLY A 56 30.22 20.49 -7.77
C GLY A 56 29.27 19.78 -6.81
N LEU A 57 29.17 20.30 -5.58
CA LEU A 57 28.23 19.83 -4.57
C LEU A 57 26.80 20.11 -5.02
N ILE A 58 25.89 19.17 -4.75
CA ILE A 58 24.49 19.32 -5.11
C ILE A 58 23.73 19.84 -3.90
N GLU A 59 23.24 21.07 -3.99
CA GLU A 59 22.40 21.66 -2.95
C GLU A 59 20.97 21.12 -3.06
N ALA A 60 20.35 20.84 -1.90
CA ALA A 60 18.95 20.48 -1.88
C ALA A 60 18.11 21.73 -2.20
N SER A 61 17.30 21.68 -3.26
CA SER A 61 16.24 22.69 -3.40
C SER A 61 15.29 22.54 -2.21
N GLY A 62 15.03 23.64 -1.49
CA GLY A 62 14.25 23.67 -0.25
C GLY A 62 12.76 23.32 -0.42
N GLU A 63 12.38 22.53 -1.42
CA GLU A 63 11.03 21.96 -1.52
C GLU A 63 10.89 20.83 -0.49
N ASP A 64 10.06 21.06 0.53
CA ASP A 64 9.54 20.01 1.39
C ASP A 64 8.72 19.03 0.52
N LEU A 65 9.18 17.78 0.44
CA LEU A 65 8.58 16.75 -0.39
C LEU A 65 8.19 15.51 0.42
N PRO A 66 7.04 14.89 0.09
CA PRO A 66 6.50 13.74 0.78
C PRO A 66 7.35 12.48 0.55
N ALA A 67 7.22 11.52 1.49
CA ALA A 67 7.95 10.26 1.50
C ALA A 67 7.86 9.49 0.16
N PRO A 68 8.92 8.75 -0.24
CA PRO A 68 8.96 8.07 -1.52
C PRO A 68 7.83 7.06 -1.68
N SER A 69 7.05 7.23 -2.75
CA SER A 69 6.09 6.24 -3.25
C SER A 69 6.84 5.00 -3.72
N VAL A 70 6.58 3.87 -3.07
CA VAL A 70 7.17 2.57 -3.41
C VAL A 70 6.47 2.00 -4.63
N ASP A 71 7.19 1.88 -5.73
CA ASP A 71 6.74 1.30 -7.00
C ASP A 71 6.19 -0.13 -6.81
N PRO A 72 4.94 -0.42 -7.23
CA PRO A 72 4.30 -1.73 -7.10
C PRO A 72 5.01 -2.87 -7.84
N MET A 73 5.89 -2.58 -8.80
CA MET A 73 6.49 -3.63 -9.64
C MET A 73 7.58 -4.47 -8.93
N HIS A 74 8.18 -3.99 -7.84
CA HIS A 74 9.13 -4.77 -7.03
C HIS A 74 8.47 -5.61 -5.91
N ARG A 75 7.20 -5.34 -5.57
CA ARG A 75 6.47 -6.05 -4.52
C ARG A 75 6.06 -7.48 -4.94
N LYS A 76 5.75 -7.68 -6.22
CA LYS A 76 5.40 -9.01 -6.78
C LYS A 76 6.61 -9.94 -6.88
N GLU A 77 7.79 -9.39 -7.19
CA GLU A 77 9.05 -10.13 -7.19
C GLU A 77 9.50 -10.45 -5.77
N ALA A 78 9.38 -9.52 -4.82
CA ALA A 78 9.66 -9.78 -3.41
C ALA A 78 8.71 -10.81 -2.79
N LEU A 79 7.42 -10.80 -3.12
CA LEU A 79 6.45 -11.82 -2.67
C LEU A 79 6.71 -13.19 -3.32
N ARG A 80 7.11 -13.22 -4.60
CA ARG A 80 7.57 -14.46 -5.27
C ARG A 80 8.87 -14.98 -4.67
N LEU A 81 9.80 -14.10 -4.33
CA LEU A 81 11.06 -14.45 -3.68
C LEU A 81 10.81 -14.94 -2.25
N ALA A 82 9.95 -14.29 -1.47
CA ALA A 82 9.55 -14.74 -0.15
C ALA A 82 8.84 -16.12 -0.20
N GLY A 83 7.95 -16.33 -1.18
CA GLY A 83 7.35 -17.64 -1.43
C GLY A 83 8.37 -18.70 -1.87
N ALA A 84 9.36 -18.33 -2.67
CA ALA A 84 10.44 -19.23 -3.10
C ALA A 84 11.46 -19.52 -1.98
N THR A 85 11.76 -18.57 -1.09
CA THR A 85 12.62 -18.77 0.08
C THR A 85 11.96 -19.73 1.07
N LEU A 86 10.63 -19.66 1.26
CA LEU A 86 9.89 -20.65 2.04
C LEU A 86 9.93 -22.04 1.37
N ALA A 87 9.81 -22.11 0.03
CA ALA A 87 9.90 -23.37 -0.71
C ALA A 87 11.32 -24.00 -0.71
N ALA A 88 12.37 -23.18 -0.68
CA ALA A 88 13.77 -23.65 -0.63
C ALA A 88 14.17 -24.18 0.76
N SER A 89 13.49 -23.77 1.83
CA SER A 89 13.69 -24.30 3.19
C SER A 89 13.24 -25.76 3.37
N PHE A 90 12.50 -26.34 2.41
CA PHE A 90 12.08 -27.75 2.46
C PHE A 90 13.20 -28.74 2.06
N GLY A 91 14.39 -28.25 1.70
CA GLY A 91 15.54 -29.08 1.29
C GLY A 91 16.43 -29.58 2.43
N MET A 92 16.20 -29.16 3.68
CA MET A 92 16.92 -29.66 4.85
C MET A 92 15.94 -30.36 5.78
N THR A 93 16.30 -31.55 6.26
CA THR A 93 15.59 -32.32 7.29
C THR A 93 15.53 -31.52 8.59
N GLN A 94 14.58 -30.58 8.67
CA GLN A 94 14.28 -29.75 9.84
C GLN A 94 12.90 -30.15 10.36
N THR A 95 12.76 -30.29 11.68
CA THR A 95 11.55 -30.85 12.28
C THR A 95 10.39 -29.86 12.16
N ALA A 96 9.15 -30.33 11.96
CA ALA A 96 7.97 -29.48 11.77
C ALA A 96 7.79 -28.42 12.88
N ARG A 97 8.17 -28.75 14.12
CA ARG A 97 8.15 -27.81 15.26
C ARG A 97 9.07 -26.60 15.08
N ASP A 98 10.25 -26.78 14.50
CA ASP A 98 11.21 -25.68 14.32
C ASP A 98 10.71 -24.64 13.32
N SER A 99 9.98 -25.09 12.29
CA SER A 99 9.33 -24.26 11.28
C SER A 99 8.15 -23.48 11.86
N ASP A 100 7.34 -24.12 12.70
CA ASP A 100 6.16 -23.50 13.31
C ASP A 100 6.54 -22.34 14.25
N ASP A 101 7.55 -22.53 15.08
CA ASP A 101 8.07 -21.51 15.99
C ASP A 101 8.65 -20.28 15.24
N ALA A 102 9.36 -20.50 14.14
CA ALA A 102 9.92 -19.41 13.33
C ALA A 102 8.81 -18.61 12.64
N ALA A 103 7.80 -19.30 12.11
CA ALA A 103 6.62 -18.67 11.52
C ALA A 103 5.82 -17.88 12.57
N ALA A 104 5.60 -18.45 13.75
CA ALA A 104 4.94 -17.80 14.87
C ALA A 104 5.71 -16.54 15.32
N CYS A 105 7.03 -16.64 15.45
CA CYS A 105 7.89 -15.50 15.77
C CYS A 105 7.81 -14.40 14.70
N ALA A 106 7.85 -14.75 13.41
CA ALA A 106 7.75 -13.78 12.32
C ALA A 106 6.39 -13.05 12.33
N GLN A 107 5.29 -13.78 12.57
CA GLN A 107 3.95 -13.20 12.69
C GLN A 107 3.79 -12.32 13.93
N TRP A 108 4.45 -12.66 15.03
CA TRP A 108 4.49 -11.82 16.22
C TRP A 108 5.29 -10.55 15.97
N LEU A 109 6.52 -10.66 15.45
CA LEU A 109 7.39 -9.51 15.17
C LEU A 109 6.73 -8.55 14.17
N ALA A 110 6.13 -9.07 13.10
CA ALA A 110 5.42 -8.26 12.11
C ALA A 110 4.23 -7.50 12.73
N TRP A 111 3.50 -8.17 13.63
CA TRP A 111 2.39 -7.54 14.36
C TRP A 111 2.88 -6.39 15.24
N GLU A 112 3.94 -6.59 16.03
CA GLU A 112 4.49 -5.57 16.92
C GLU A 112 4.99 -4.34 16.15
N LEU A 113 5.78 -4.56 15.08
CA LEU A 113 6.29 -3.48 14.23
C LEU A 113 5.16 -2.64 13.66
N TRP A 114 4.11 -3.30 13.15
CA TRP A 114 2.98 -2.61 12.53
C TRP A 114 2.07 -1.93 13.53
N HIS A 115 1.65 -2.64 14.59
CA HIS A 115 0.71 -2.13 15.57
C HIS A 115 1.26 -0.90 16.31
N ARG A 116 2.57 -0.89 16.60
CA ARG A 116 3.25 0.20 17.29
C ARG A 116 3.82 1.25 16.33
N GLY A 117 3.78 1.02 15.03
CA GLY A 117 4.38 1.90 14.02
C GLY A 117 5.90 2.02 14.17
N LEU A 118 6.57 0.97 14.64
CA LEU A 118 8.00 0.98 14.93
C LEU A 118 8.83 0.42 13.76
N PRO A 119 10.03 0.98 13.50
CA PRO A 119 10.93 0.47 12.47
C PRO A 119 11.68 -0.82 12.87
N TRP A 120 11.73 -1.13 14.16
CA TRP A 120 12.38 -2.31 14.74
C TRP A 120 11.79 -2.61 16.14
N VAL A 121 12.03 -3.82 16.64
CA VAL A 121 11.70 -4.27 18.01
C VAL A 121 12.97 -4.80 18.66
N HIS A 122 13.25 -4.47 19.92
CA HIS A 122 14.46 -4.97 20.57
C HIS A 122 14.35 -6.49 20.84
N GLU A 123 15.44 -7.23 20.70
CA GLU A 123 15.43 -8.70 20.93
C GLU A 123 14.96 -9.08 22.34
N SER A 124 15.23 -8.24 23.35
CA SER A 124 14.74 -8.47 24.71
C SER A 124 13.22 -8.30 24.89
N GLU A 125 12.53 -7.70 23.92
CA GLU A 125 11.06 -7.61 23.92
C GLU A 125 10.42 -8.87 23.32
N VAL A 126 11.20 -9.74 22.68
CA VAL A 126 10.70 -11.00 22.12
C VAL A 126 10.29 -11.93 23.28
N PRO A 127 9.05 -12.46 23.30
CA PRO A 127 8.61 -13.41 24.30
C PRO A 127 9.54 -14.62 24.38
N ALA A 128 9.77 -15.14 25.58
CA ALA A 128 10.72 -16.22 25.82
C ALA A 128 10.41 -17.47 24.98
N GLU A 129 9.13 -17.77 24.78
CA GLU A 129 8.64 -18.85 23.95
C GLU A 129 8.91 -18.66 22.44
N LEU A 130 9.18 -17.42 21.98
CA LEU A 130 9.49 -17.09 20.59
C LEU A 130 10.99 -16.83 20.35
N ALA A 131 11.82 -16.78 21.40
CA ALA A 131 13.24 -16.43 21.31
C ALA A 131 14.02 -17.39 20.38
N ALA A 132 13.72 -18.69 20.43
CA ALA A 132 14.32 -19.68 19.52
C ALA A 132 13.95 -19.40 18.05
N GLY A 133 12.70 -19.01 17.79
CA GLY A 133 12.23 -18.58 16.48
C GLY A 133 12.96 -17.33 15.99
N ALA A 134 13.16 -16.33 16.84
CA ALA A 134 13.88 -15.10 16.48
C ALA A 134 15.33 -15.38 16.08
N GLY A 135 16.04 -16.25 16.83
CA GLY A 135 17.39 -16.69 16.47
C GLY A 135 17.44 -17.34 15.09
N ARG A 136 16.47 -18.21 14.77
CA ARG A 136 16.36 -18.86 13.45
C ARG A 136 16.08 -17.87 12.33
N LEU A 137 15.18 -16.91 12.53
CA LEU A 137 14.87 -15.89 11.52
C LEU A 137 16.11 -15.04 11.17
N VAL A 138 16.96 -14.74 12.16
CA VAL A 138 18.23 -14.05 11.93
C VAL A 138 19.23 -14.95 11.20
N GLN A 139 19.38 -16.22 11.61
CA GLN A 139 20.28 -17.18 10.96
C GLN A 139 19.93 -17.42 9.48
N THR A 140 18.64 -17.43 9.17
CA THR A 140 18.10 -17.63 7.81
C THR A 140 17.94 -16.32 7.02
N LEU A 141 18.42 -15.20 7.56
CA LEU A 141 18.38 -13.86 6.95
C LEU A 141 16.97 -13.35 6.60
N GLN A 142 15.93 -13.89 7.24
CA GLN A 142 14.56 -13.40 7.13
C GLN A 142 14.35 -12.15 7.98
N VAL A 143 15.16 -11.96 9.02
CA VAL A 143 15.19 -10.79 9.90
C VAL A 143 16.64 -10.28 9.99
N ILE A 144 16.80 -8.96 9.96
CA ILE A 144 18.07 -8.29 10.21
C ILE A 144 18.14 -7.94 11.70
N ARG A 145 19.25 -8.32 12.32
CA ARG A 145 19.64 -7.88 13.67
C ARG A 145 20.65 -6.74 13.57
N SER A 146 20.37 -5.61 14.22
CA SER A 146 21.33 -4.52 14.39
C SER A 146 22.28 -4.78 15.57
N ALA A 147 23.37 -4.02 15.63
CA ALA A 147 24.41 -4.20 16.66
C ALA A 147 23.90 -3.94 18.09
N ASP A 148 22.87 -3.11 18.23
CA ASP A 148 22.17 -2.80 19.48
C ASP A 148 21.03 -3.79 19.80
N GLY A 149 20.90 -4.89 19.08
CA GLY A 149 19.87 -5.92 19.34
C GLY A 149 18.50 -5.63 18.72
N GLY A 150 18.36 -4.59 17.90
CA GLY A 150 17.13 -4.32 17.16
C GLY A 150 16.86 -5.37 16.07
N LEU A 151 15.63 -5.88 16.02
CA LEU A 151 15.14 -6.83 15.01
C LEU A 151 14.19 -6.12 14.04
N ARG A 152 14.42 -6.30 12.74
CA ARG A 152 13.53 -5.79 11.69
C ARG A 152 13.53 -6.68 10.46
N PHE A 153 12.46 -6.63 9.68
CA PHE A 153 12.47 -7.27 8.36
C PHE A 153 13.37 -6.51 7.37
N PRO A 154 14.05 -7.21 6.45
CA PRO A 154 14.88 -6.59 5.41
C PRO A 154 14.05 -5.78 4.40
N HIS A 155 12.76 -6.10 4.26
CA HIS A 155 11.85 -5.42 3.34
C HIS A 155 10.47 -5.22 4.00
N PRO A 156 9.84 -4.02 3.88
CA PRO A 156 8.56 -3.73 4.54
C PRO A 156 7.42 -4.66 4.08
N GLY A 157 7.46 -5.14 2.84
CA GLY A 157 6.47 -6.12 2.34
C GLY A 157 6.46 -7.46 3.08
N LEU A 158 7.50 -7.81 3.84
CA LEU A 158 7.48 -9.00 4.71
C LEU A 158 6.63 -8.78 5.96
N VAL A 159 6.56 -7.54 6.47
CA VAL A 159 5.63 -7.16 7.53
C VAL A 159 4.19 -7.38 7.03
N ASP A 160 3.86 -6.82 5.86
CA ASP A 160 2.54 -7.00 5.22
C ASP A 160 2.20 -8.50 5.05
N PHE A 161 3.16 -9.30 4.58
CA PHE A 161 2.98 -10.73 4.35
C PHE A 161 2.69 -11.51 5.64
N HIS A 162 3.50 -11.34 6.68
CA HIS A 162 3.33 -12.08 7.94
C HIS A 162 2.06 -11.65 8.69
N ILE A 163 1.70 -10.37 8.64
CA ILE A 163 0.40 -9.89 9.15
C ILE A 163 -0.73 -10.57 8.37
N ALA A 164 -0.64 -10.61 7.03
CA ALA A 164 -1.66 -11.25 6.21
C ALA A 164 -1.82 -12.74 6.53
N CYS A 165 -0.73 -13.49 6.73
CA CYS A 165 -0.79 -14.89 7.17
C CYS A 165 -1.52 -15.03 8.52
N ARG A 166 -1.18 -14.18 9.50
CA ARG A 166 -1.78 -14.20 10.84
C ARG A 166 -3.28 -13.86 10.79
N VAL A 167 -3.64 -12.82 10.06
CA VAL A 167 -5.03 -12.38 9.88
C VAL A 167 -5.82 -13.45 9.13
N TYR A 168 -5.29 -14.00 8.05
CA TYR A 168 -5.93 -15.07 7.29
C TYR A 168 -6.18 -16.32 8.12
N GLY A 169 -5.23 -16.73 8.98
CA GLY A 169 -5.45 -17.84 9.91
C GLY A 169 -6.66 -17.61 10.83
N GLY A 170 -6.88 -16.35 11.25
CA GLY A 170 -8.09 -15.95 11.96
C GLY A 170 -9.35 -16.09 11.08
N ILE A 171 -9.32 -15.55 9.84
CA ILE A 171 -10.44 -15.63 8.90
C ILE A 171 -10.85 -17.09 8.64
N ALA A 172 -9.89 -17.96 8.32
CA ALA A 172 -10.09 -19.36 7.98
C ALA A 172 -10.71 -20.17 9.15
N THR A 173 -10.38 -19.79 10.39
CA THR A 173 -10.93 -20.41 11.61
C THR A 173 -12.21 -19.71 12.12
N GLY A 174 -12.70 -18.69 11.41
CA GLY A 174 -13.88 -17.91 11.81
C GLY A 174 -13.65 -16.90 12.93
N SER A 175 -12.39 -16.66 13.32
CA SER A 175 -12.01 -15.63 14.27
C SER A 175 -11.92 -14.26 13.60
N ARG A 176 -12.67 -13.29 14.14
CA ARG A 176 -12.72 -11.90 13.65
C ARG A 176 -11.86 -10.93 14.46
N ASN A 177 -11.20 -11.40 15.51
CA ASN A 177 -10.59 -10.53 16.53
C ASN A 177 -9.54 -9.58 15.95
N LEU A 178 -8.63 -10.07 15.10
CA LEU A 178 -7.57 -9.24 14.53
C LEU A 178 -8.09 -8.19 13.54
N LEU A 179 -9.15 -8.53 12.78
CA LEU A 179 -9.78 -7.57 11.87
C LEU A 179 -10.63 -6.54 12.63
N ALA A 180 -11.02 -6.81 13.87
CA ALA A 180 -11.85 -5.91 14.66
C ALA A 180 -11.05 -4.89 15.49
N THR A 181 -9.74 -5.07 15.64
CA THR A 181 -8.90 -4.24 16.54
C THR A 181 -8.22 -3.07 15.85
N ALA A 182 -7.75 -3.24 14.62
CA ALA A 182 -7.03 -2.20 13.89
C ALA A 182 -7.27 -2.29 12.39
N GLN A 183 -7.26 -1.14 11.71
CA GLN A 183 -7.49 -1.09 10.27
C GLN A 183 -6.29 -1.63 9.49
N THR A 184 -6.49 -2.62 8.62
CA THR A 184 -5.41 -3.21 7.83
C THR A 184 -4.94 -2.27 6.72
N SER A 185 -3.68 -2.42 6.30
CA SER A 185 -3.13 -1.63 5.19
C SER A 185 -3.64 -2.17 3.85
N HIS A 186 -3.69 -1.32 2.82
CA HIS A 186 -4.00 -1.76 1.45
C HIS A 186 -3.07 -2.89 0.99
N ALA A 187 -1.79 -2.86 1.38
CA ALA A 187 -0.82 -3.87 0.99
C ALA A 187 -1.07 -5.21 1.71
N THR A 188 -1.39 -5.17 3.00
CA THR A 188 -1.82 -6.34 3.76
C THR A 188 -3.06 -6.97 3.12
N ASP A 189 -4.08 -6.18 2.79
CA ASP A 189 -5.29 -6.68 2.14
C ASP A 189 -5.01 -7.35 0.79
N GLN A 190 -4.08 -6.81 -0.01
CA GLN A 190 -3.69 -7.41 -1.29
C GLN A 190 -3.02 -8.79 -1.12
N VAL A 191 -2.33 -9.01 -0.01
CA VAL A 191 -1.79 -10.35 0.31
C VAL A 191 -2.91 -11.25 0.81
N ILE A 192 -3.77 -10.79 1.73
CA ILE A 192 -4.89 -11.58 2.26
C ILE A 192 -5.82 -12.04 1.13
N ARG A 193 -6.10 -11.16 0.16
CA ARG A 193 -6.86 -11.46 -1.06
C ARG A 193 -6.38 -12.74 -1.74
N GLN A 194 -5.07 -12.97 -1.85
CA GLN A 194 -4.52 -14.14 -2.54
C GLN A 194 -4.88 -15.46 -1.84
N PHE A 195 -5.01 -15.44 -0.51
CA PHE A 195 -5.46 -16.59 0.25
C PHE A 195 -6.98 -16.76 0.16
N VAL A 196 -7.73 -15.66 0.33
CA VAL A 196 -9.21 -15.65 0.31
C VAL A 196 -9.79 -16.08 -1.04
N GLU A 197 -9.13 -15.75 -2.16
CA GLU A 197 -9.55 -16.19 -3.50
C GLU A 197 -9.64 -17.70 -3.65
N GLN A 198 -8.81 -18.44 -2.90
CA GLN A 198 -8.76 -19.90 -2.94
C GLN A 198 -9.63 -20.54 -1.86
N ASP A 199 -10.26 -19.74 -0.99
CA ASP A 199 -11.10 -20.21 0.11
C ASP A 199 -12.50 -19.56 0.09
N PRO A 200 -13.50 -20.25 -0.52
CA PRO A 200 -14.88 -19.79 -0.53
C PRO A 200 -15.49 -19.61 0.86
N GLN A 201 -15.03 -20.35 1.87
CA GLN A 201 -15.51 -20.18 3.25
C GLN A 201 -15.05 -18.86 3.82
N SER A 202 -13.75 -18.53 3.69
CA SER A 202 -13.22 -17.22 4.08
C SER A 202 -13.94 -16.07 3.37
N THR A 203 -14.23 -16.21 2.08
CA THR A 203 -15.01 -15.21 1.33
C THR A 203 -16.41 -15.01 1.94
N ARG A 204 -17.11 -16.09 2.29
CA ARG A 204 -18.43 -16.01 2.96
C ARG A 204 -18.34 -15.37 4.35
N SER A 205 -17.34 -15.73 5.14
CA SER A 205 -17.10 -15.14 6.46
C SER A 205 -16.87 -13.64 6.37
N LEU A 206 -16.01 -13.19 5.44
CA LEU A 206 -15.77 -11.77 5.21
C LEU A 206 -17.04 -11.05 4.73
N ALA A 207 -17.84 -11.66 3.85
CA ALA A 207 -19.08 -11.05 3.38
C ALA A 207 -20.09 -10.88 4.52
N ALA A 208 -20.20 -11.88 5.41
CA ALA A 208 -21.02 -11.77 6.62
C ALA A 208 -20.51 -10.67 7.55
N TRP A 209 -19.20 -10.63 7.82
CA TRP A 209 -18.60 -9.62 8.71
C TRP A 209 -18.68 -8.21 8.13
N MET A 210 -18.56 -8.04 6.83
CA MET A 210 -18.79 -6.76 6.16
C MET A 210 -20.22 -6.26 6.38
N ALA A 211 -21.21 -7.17 6.30
CA ALA A 211 -22.62 -6.81 6.41
C ALA A 211 -23.08 -6.57 7.86
N SER A 212 -22.59 -7.36 8.81
CA SER A 212 -23.13 -7.39 10.18
C SER A 212 -22.08 -7.39 11.29
N GLY A 213 -20.81 -7.10 10.99
CA GLY A 213 -19.76 -7.02 11.99
C GLY A 213 -20.04 -5.97 13.07
N ASP A 214 -19.66 -6.28 14.31
CA ASP A 214 -20.05 -5.52 15.51
C ASP A 214 -19.53 -4.07 15.52
N ASN A 215 -18.45 -3.78 14.79
CA ASN A 215 -17.87 -2.44 14.71
C ASN A 215 -17.46 -2.08 13.27
N ALA A 216 -17.31 -0.77 13.02
CA ALA A 216 -16.97 -0.26 11.70
C ALA A 216 -15.57 -0.70 11.22
N VAL A 217 -14.62 -0.94 12.13
CA VAL A 217 -13.26 -1.40 11.79
C VAL A 217 -13.30 -2.81 11.18
N LEU A 218 -14.05 -3.73 11.79
CA LEU A 218 -14.25 -5.07 11.26
C LEU A 218 -14.94 -5.02 9.88
N ARG A 219 -16.01 -4.22 9.77
CA ARG A 219 -16.77 -4.10 8.52
C ARG A 219 -15.92 -3.51 7.40
N VAL A 220 -15.17 -2.45 7.68
CA VAL A 220 -14.31 -1.78 6.69
C VAL A 220 -13.12 -2.65 6.28
N ASN A 221 -12.51 -3.40 7.20
CA ASN A 221 -11.42 -4.32 6.86
C ASN A 221 -11.91 -5.49 6.01
N ALA A 222 -13.08 -6.06 6.35
CA ALA A 222 -13.69 -7.11 5.56
C ALA A 222 -14.05 -6.62 4.14
N ALA A 223 -14.65 -5.42 4.04
CA ALA A 223 -14.87 -4.74 2.76
C ALA A 223 -13.55 -4.48 2.01
N GLY A 224 -12.50 -4.09 2.72
CA GLY A 224 -11.15 -3.82 2.21
C GLY A 224 -10.59 -5.01 1.44
N ILE A 225 -10.59 -6.18 2.08
CA ILE A 225 -10.11 -7.43 1.49
C ILE A 225 -11.01 -7.84 0.31
N LEU A 226 -12.33 -7.84 0.49
CA LEU A 226 -13.29 -8.26 -0.54
C LEU A 226 -13.25 -7.37 -1.79
N ALA A 227 -13.04 -6.06 -1.64
CA ALA A 227 -12.95 -5.10 -2.75
C ALA A 227 -11.83 -5.42 -3.75
N LYS A 228 -10.83 -6.19 -3.29
CA LYS A 228 -9.66 -6.58 -4.07
C LYS A 228 -9.86 -7.94 -4.73
N VAL A 229 -10.86 -8.74 -4.35
CA VAL A 229 -11.17 -10.02 -5.02
C VAL A 229 -11.70 -9.71 -6.44
N PRO A 230 -11.19 -10.37 -7.51
CA PRO A 230 -11.54 -10.09 -8.90
C PRO A 230 -12.91 -10.67 -9.27
N SER A 231 -13.97 -10.15 -8.65
CA SER A 231 -15.36 -10.56 -8.86
C SER A 231 -16.27 -9.34 -8.87
N ALA A 232 -16.93 -9.09 -10.00
CA ALA A 232 -17.88 -7.98 -10.15
C ALA A 232 -19.03 -8.06 -9.13
N ALA A 233 -19.51 -9.26 -8.81
CA ALA A 233 -20.58 -9.45 -7.82
C ALA A 233 -20.14 -9.12 -6.39
N ILE A 234 -18.89 -9.45 -6.04
CA ILE A 234 -18.31 -9.06 -4.75
C ILE A 234 -18.11 -7.55 -4.71
N ALA A 235 -17.56 -6.96 -5.77
CA ALA A 235 -17.40 -5.51 -5.89
C ALA A 235 -18.74 -4.76 -5.72
N ASP A 236 -19.79 -5.18 -6.43
CA ASP A 236 -21.15 -4.64 -6.28
C ASP A 236 -21.66 -4.74 -4.83
N SER A 237 -21.31 -5.82 -4.12
CA SER A 237 -21.76 -6.04 -2.74
C SER A 237 -20.99 -5.17 -1.74
N VAL A 238 -19.68 -5.00 -1.95
CA VAL A 238 -18.85 -4.08 -1.15
C VAL A 238 -19.32 -2.65 -1.31
N ILE A 239 -19.54 -2.18 -2.54
CA ILE A 239 -19.96 -0.79 -2.79
C ILE A 239 -21.33 -0.52 -2.17
N ARG A 240 -22.29 -1.45 -2.27
CA ARG A 240 -23.59 -1.32 -1.60
C ARG A 240 -23.46 -1.25 -0.08
N ALA A 241 -22.59 -2.08 0.51
CA ALA A 241 -22.34 -2.04 1.96
C ALA A 241 -21.75 -0.68 2.39
N LEU A 242 -20.77 -0.16 1.66
CA LEU A 242 -20.19 1.17 1.92
C LEU A 242 -21.22 2.30 1.69
N ARG A 243 -22.11 2.18 0.72
CA ARG A 243 -23.20 3.16 0.52
C ARG A 243 -24.17 3.18 1.70
N ALA A 244 -24.52 2.01 2.24
CA ALA A 244 -25.47 1.88 3.35
C ALA A 244 -24.90 2.27 4.72
N ASP A 245 -23.61 2.03 4.97
CA ASP A 245 -22.97 2.27 6.27
C ASP A 245 -22.05 3.49 6.24
N SER A 246 -22.52 4.60 6.81
CA SER A 246 -21.76 5.85 6.86
C SER A 246 -20.46 5.76 7.66
N ALA A 247 -20.43 4.97 8.74
CA ALA A 247 -19.23 4.82 9.57
C ALA A 247 -18.13 4.06 8.82
N SER A 248 -18.48 2.93 8.20
CA SER A 248 -17.53 2.17 7.36
C SER A 248 -17.10 2.97 6.13
N ARG A 249 -18.03 3.69 5.49
CA ARG A 249 -17.74 4.58 4.36
C ARG A 249 -16.70 5.64 4.73
N HIS A 250 -16.90 6.30 5.86
CA HIS A 250 -16.00 7.36 6.30
C HIS A 250 -14.57 6.83 6.55
N LEU A 251 -14.44 5.68 7.22
CA LEU A 251 -13.14 5.02 7.41
C LEU A 251 -12.49 4.61 6.09
N TYR A 252 -13.27 4.08 5.14
CA TYR A 252 -12.75 3.67 3.83
C TYR A 252 -12.30 4.86 3.00
N LEU A 253 -13.13 5.92 2.92
CA LEU A 253 -12.79 7.16 2.23
C LEU A 253 -11.51 7.78 2.80
N THR A 254 -11.37 7.81 4.13
CA THR A 254 -10.16 8.31 4.81
C THR A 254 -8.93 7.50 4.39
N ALA A 255 -9.02 6.17 4.40
CA ALA A 255 -7.92 5.30 3.99
C ALA A 255 -7.55 5.46 2.51
N VAL A 256 -8.54 5.63 1.62
CA VAL A 256 -8.31 5.90 0.20
C VAL A 256 -7.68 7.27 0.00
N ALA A 257 -8.18 8.32 0.64
CA ALA A 257 -7.60 9.66 0.57
C ALA A 257 -6.15 9.67 1.06
N HIS A 258 -5.87 9.08 2.23
CA HIS A 258 -4.50 8.94 2.75
C HIS A 258 -3.56 8.27 1.74
N ARG A 259 -3.99 7.14 1.17
CA ARG A 259 -3.15 6.36 0.24
C ARG A 259 -2.98 7.03 -1.12
N VAL A 260 -4.08 7.46 -1.74
CA VAL A 260 -4.10 7.94 -3.14
C VAL A 260 -3.50 9.32 -3.23
N LEU A 261 -3.81 10.20 -2.26
CA LEU A 261 -3.30 11.56 -2.24
C LEU A 261 -1.91 11.65 -1.59
N GLY A 262 -1.52 10.65 -0.80
CA GLY A 262 -0.25 10.65 -0.07
C GLY A 262 -0.22 11.65 1.09
N VAL A 263 -1.39 12.07 1.59
CA VAL A 263 -1.55 13.03 2.69
C VAL A 263 -1.55 12.34 4.05
N PRO A 264 -1.11 12.98 5.15
CA PRO A 264 -1.21 12.41 6.49
C PRO A 264 -2.64 12.00 6.86
N TRP A 265 -2.79 10.98 7.72
CA TRP A 265 -4.10 10.46 8.12
C TRP A 265 -5.04 11.54 8.68
N ALA A 266 -4.52 12.44 9.53
CA ALA A 266 -5.31 13.52 10.10
C ALA A 266 -5.88 14.47 9.01
N GLN A 267 -5.09 14.74 7.97
CA GLN A 267 -5.53 15.55 6.83
C GLN A 267 -6.56 14.78 5.97
N ALA A 268 -6.34 13.49 5.71
CA ALA A 268 -7.32 12.64 5.03
C ALA A 268 -8.67 12.60 5.77
N LEU A 269 -8.63 12.56 7.10
CA LEU A 269 -9.83 12.59 7.95
C LEU A 269 -10.55 13.93 7.86
N ALA A 270 -9.81 15.04 7.90
CA ALA A 270 -10.37 16.38 7.78
C ALA A 270 -11.03 16.61 6.40
N LEU A 271 -10.37 16.15 5.33
CA LEU A 271 -10.89 16.19 3.95
C LEU A 271 -12.22 15.42 3.83
N THR A 272 -12.28 14.21 4.36
CA THR A 272 -13.46 13.34 4.24
C THR A 272 -14.59 13.68 5.21
N SER A 273 -14.32 14.52 6.22
CA SER A 273 -15.34 15.06 7.13
C SER A 273 -15.97 16.36 6.62
N GLY A 274 -15.42 16.97 5.56
CA GLY A 274 -15.83 18.29 5.08
C GLY A 274 -15.36 19.44 5.99
N SER A 275 -14.40 19.18 6.89
CA SER A 275 -13.94 20.15 7.91
C SER A 275 -12.81 21.07 7.42
N GLU A 276 -12.07 20.69 6.38
CA GLU A 276 -10.99 21.50 5.81
C GLU A 276 -11.30 21.97 4.39
N SER A 277 -11.08 23.26 4.14
CA SER A 277 -10.89 23.78 2.79
C SER A 277 -9.50 23.35 2.30
N VAL A 278 -9.43 22.75 1.11
CA VAL A 278 -8.19 22.22 0.55
C VAL A 278 -7.20 23.36 0.28
N ALA A 279 -6.31 23.65 1.23
CA ALA A 279 -5.33 24.72 1.12
C ALA A 279 -4.31 24.48 0.00
N ALA A 280 -4.02 23.20 -0.31
CA ALA A 280 -3.35 22.81 -1.54
C ALA A 280 -4.40 22.77 -2.66
N GLY A 281 -4.32 23.69 -3.63
CA GLY A 281 -5.37 23.86 -4.65
C GLY A 281 -5.96 22.54 -5.17
N PRO A 282 -7.30 22.39 -5.27
CA PRO A 282 -8.01 21.13 -5.58
C PRO A 282 -7.49 20.36 -6.81
N HIS A 283 -6.82 21.07 -7.74
CA HIS A 283 -6.22 20.51 -8.93
C HIS A 283 -5.10 19.49 -8.67
N ALA A 284 -4.35 19.61 -7.56
CA ALA A 284 -3.25 18.70 -7.25
C ALA A 284 -3.74 17.24 -7.05
N PHE A 285 -4.93 17.07 -6.47
CA PHE A 285 -5.53 15.76 -6.19
C PHE A 285 -6.23 15.15 -7.40
N THR A 286 -6.61 15.98 -8.37
CA THR A 286 -7.44 15.56 -9.50
C THR A 286 -6.76 14.46 -10.33
N ALA A 287 -5.45 14.60 -10.59
CA ALA A 287 -4.70 13.61 -11.36
C ALA A 287 -4.61 12.25 -10.63
N GLN A 288 -4.34 12.28 -9.32
CA GLN A 288 -4.20 11.07 -8.50
C GLN A 288 -5.52 10.31 -8.40
N LEU A 289 -6.62 11.00 -8.09
CA LEU A 289 -7.95 10.38 -8.01
C LEU A 289 -8.43 9.87 -9.36
N ALA A 290 -8.19 10.62 -10.45
CA ALA A 290 -8.52 10.18 -11.81
C ALA A 290 -7.70 8.96 -12.23
N ASP A 291 -6.45 8.83 -11.81
CA ASP A 291 -5.66 7.62 -12.04
C ASP A 291 -6.20 6.43 -11.25
N GLU A 292 -6.61 6.65 -10.00
CA GLU A 292 -7.20 5.60 -9.18
C GLU A 292 -8.52 5.07 -9.78
N LEU A 293 -9.32 5.90 -10.47
CA LEU A 293 -10.50 5.42 -11.23
C LEU A 293 -10.15 4.36 -12.30
N ARG A 294 -8.90 4.30 -12.76
CA ARG A 294 -8.41 3.30 -13.72
C ARG A 294 -7.79 2.07 -13.04
N ASN A 295 -7.62 2.08 -11.72
CA ASN A 295 -6.97 0.98 -11.00
C ASN A 295 -7.85 -0.29 -11.03
N PRO A 296 -7.46 -1.38 -11.73
CA PRO A 296 -8.30 -2.56 -11.84
C PRO A 296 -8.32 -3.42 -10.56
N ARG A 297 -7.45 -3.14 -9.59
CA ARG A 297 -7.17 -4.03 -8.45
C ARG A 297 -8.02 -3.79 -7.22
N ASP A 298 -8.77 -2.69 -7.16
CA ASP A 298 -9.52 -2.30 -5.98
C ASP A 298 -10.80 -1.58 -6.40
N ALA A 299 -11.92 -2.30 -6.44
CA ALA A 299 -13.18 -1.76 -6.93
C ALA A 299 -13.77 -0.70 -5.99
N ALA A 300 -13.57 -0.86 -4.69
CA ALA A 300 -14.03 0.11 -3.70
C ALA A 300 -13.18 1.37 -3.70
N ALA A 301 -11.87 1.28 -3.95
CA ALA A 301 -11.04 2.47 -4.11
C ALA A 301 -11.43 3.30 -5.34
N ARG A 302 -11.81 2.65 -6.46
CA ARG A 302 -12.39 3.37 -7.63
C ARG A 302 -13.66 4.12 -7.22
N TRP A 303 -14.58 3.43 -6.54
CA TRP A 303 -15.81 4.04 -6.04
C TRP A 303 -15.54 5.23 -5.10
N CYS A 304 -14.68 5.05 -4.10
CA CYS A 304 -14.28 6.10 -3.17
C CYS A 304 -13.63 7.30 -3.88
N SER A 305 -12.79 7.06 -4.88
CA SER A 305 -12.15 8.14 -5.63
C SER A 305 -13.16 8.95 -6.43
N ALA A 306 -14.21 8.32 -6.95
CA ALA A 306 -15.31 9.04 -7.59
C ALA A 306 -16.12 9.89 -6.59
N VAL A 307 -16.39 9.36 -5.39
CA VAL A 307 -17.02 10.13 -4.29
C VAL A 307 -16.17 11.34 -3.91
N LEU A 308 -14.86 11.16 -3.72
CA LEU A 308 -13.93 12.25 -3.41
C LEU A 308 -13.88 13.30 -4.54
N LEU A 309 -13.84 12.88 -5.80
CA LEU A 309 -13.88 13.81 -6.94
C LEU A 309 -15.16 14.64 -6.97
N HIS A 310 -16.30 14.05 -6.64
CA HIS A 310 -17.57 14.77 -6.51
C HIS A 310 -17.53 15.77 -5.36
N ASP A 311 -17.16 15.32 -4.16
CA ASP A 311 -17.20 16.14 -2.94
C ASP A 311 -16.21 17.31 -2.99
N LEU A 312 -15.11 17.16 -3.74
CA LEU A 312 -14.13 18.22 -3.99
C LEU A 312 -14.49 19.14 -5.17
N GLY A 313 -15.62 18.91 -5.86
CA GLY A 313 -16.04 19.71 -7.01
C GLY A 313 -15.14 19.58 -8.24
N LEU A 314 -14.53 18.41 -8.45
CA LEU A 314 -13.51 18.15 -9.47
C LEU A 314 -14.03 17.41 -10.71
N THR A 315 -15.34 17.20 -10.81
CA THR A 315 -15.97 16.35 -11.85
C THR A 315 -15.79 16.87 -13.28
N ASP A 316 -15.68 18.19 -13.45
CA ASP A 316 -15.57 18.82 -14.76
C ASP A 316 -14.17 18.73 -15.40
N HIS A 317 -13.18 18.30 -14.63
CA HIS A 317 -11.80 18.27 -15.09
C HIS A 317 -11.58 17.25 -16.21
N GLN A 318 -10.82 17.63 -17.24
CA GLN A 318 -10.64 16.80 -18.44
C GLN A 318 -10.03 15.42 -18.13
N SER A 319 -9.09 15.35 -17.17
CA SER A 319 -8.50 14.08 -16.75
C SER A 319 -9.51 13.12 -16.12
N VAL A 320 -10.52 13.66 -15.42
CA VAL A 320 -11.61 12.91 -14.81
C VAL A 320 -12.54 12.38 -15.89
N LYS A 321 -12.95 13.23 -16.84
CA LYS A 321 -13.76 12.81 -18.00
C LYS A 321 -13.07 11.68 -18.80
N ALA A 322 -11.76 11.80 -19.03
CA ALA A 322 -10.98 10.76 -19.68
C ALA A 322 -10.88 9.46 -18.86
N ALA A 323 -10.76 9.56 -17.53
CA ALA A 323 -10.72 8.40 -16.64
C ALA A 323 -12.06 7.67 -16.60
N VAL A 324 -13.16 8.41 -16.49
CA VAL A 324 -14.53 7.88 -16.54
C VAL A 324 -14.79 7.21 -17.88
N ALA A 325 -14.43 7.86 -19.00
CA ALA A 325 -14.59 7.28 -20.33
C ALA A 325 -13.84 5.95 -20.44
N HIS A 326 -12.61 5.84 -19.93
CA HIS A 326 -11.89 4.58 -19.87
C HIS A 326 -12.63 3.54 -19.00
N ALA A 327 -13.04 3.92 -17.79
CA ALA A 327 -13.73 3.03 -16.86
C ALA A 327 -15.03 2.47 -17.45
N LEU A 328 -15.81 3.26 -18.21
CA LEU A 328 -17.03 2.79 -18.87
C LEU A 328 -16.78 1.65 -19.88
N HIS A 329 -15.57 1.54 -20.43
CA HIS A 329 -15.21 0.45 -21.34
C HIS A 329 -14.66 -0.80 -20.63
N THR A 330 -14.05 -0.63 -19.46
CA THR A 330 -13.29 -1.70 -18.78
C THR A 330 -13.93 -2.21 -17.49
N GLU A 331 -14.83 -1.43 -16.89
CA GLU A 331 -15.47 -1.77 -15.62
C GLU A 331 -16.55 -2.85 -15.81
N SER A 332 -16.56 -3.80 -14.88
CA SER A 332 -17.53 -4.91 -14.86
C SER A 332 -18.50 -4.81 -13.68
N ALA A 333 -18.14 -4.10 -12.61
CA ALA A 333 -19.02 -3.86 -11.48
C ALA A 333 -20.09 -2.82 -11.83
N ARG A 334 -21.35 -3.20 -11.69
CA ARG A 334 -22.50 -2.34 -11.99
C ARG A 334 -22.56 -1.14 -11.08
N GLU A 335 -22.21 -1.29 -9.80
CA GLU A 335 -22.19 -0.17 -8.86
C GLU A 335 -21.14 0.88 -9.23
N ASN A 336 -19.96 0.46 -9.71
CA ASN A 336 -18.98 1.41 -10.22
C ASN A 336 -19.49 2.09 -11.49
N LEU A 337 -20.08 1.36 -12.44
CA LEU A 337 -20.68 1.97 -13.64
C LEU A 337 -21.76 3.00 -13.28
N ARG A 338 -22.63 2.72 -12.29
CA ARG A 338 -23.60 3.69 -11.76
C ARG A 338 -22.92 4.92 -11.19
N THR A 339 -21.88 4.74 -10.39
CA THR A 339 -21.10 5.84 -9.81
C THR A 339 -20.39 6.69 -10.86
N MET A 340 -19.85 6.07 -11.92
CA MET A 340 -19.25 6.78 -13.06
C MET A 340 -20.29 7.61 -13.81
N ALA A 341 -21.50 7.07 -14.01
CA ALA A 341 -22.62 7.81 -14.61
C ALA A 341 -23.09 8.97 -13.71
N ALA A 342 -23.18 8.76 -12.40
CA ALA A 342 -23.49 9.81 -11.42
C ALA A 342 -22.47 10.96 -11.49
N LEU A 343 -21.19 10.62 -11.59
CA LEU A 343 -20.10 11.60 -11.68
C LEU A 343 -20.19 12.45 -12.96
N LEU A 344 -20.53 11.86 -14.11
CA LEU A 344 -20.78 12.60 -15.35
C LEU A 344 -21.99 13.51 -15.28
N ALA A 345 -23.03 13.08 -14.55
CA ALA A 345 -24.24 13.86 -14.34
C ALA A 345 -24.08 14.95 -13.26
N GLY A 346 -22.92 15.02 -12.59
CA GLY A 346 -22.69 15.96 -11.49
C GLY A 346 -23.57 15.70 -10.26
N VAL A 347 -24.04 14.46 -10.07
CA VAL A 347 -24.86 14.07 -8.92
C VAL A 347 -24.06 13.23 -7.93
N ASN A 348 -24.45 13.28 -6.66
CA ASN A 348 -23.74 12.62 -5.58
C ASN A 348 -23.76 11.08 -5.73
N PRO A 349 -22.61 10.41 -5.92
CA PRO A 349 -22.57 8.96 -6.13
C PRO A 349 -22.99 8.10 -4.93
N VAL A 350 -23.12 8.71 -3.74
CA VAL A 350 -23.58 8.03 -2.52
C VAL A 350 -25.10 7.94 -2.49
N THR A 351 -25.83 8.87 -3.11
CA THR A 351 -27.30 8.93 -3.04
C THR A 351 -28.01 8.36 -4.26
N THR A 352 -27.27 8.02 -5.32
CA THR A 352 -27.78 7.37 -6.55
C THR A 352 -27.79 5.85 -6.45
#